data_AF-A0A0H3C143-F1
#
_entry.id   AF-A0A0H3C143-F1
#
_cell.length_a   1.000
_cell.length_b   1.000
_cell.length_c   1.000
_cell.angle_alpha   90.00
_cell.angle_beta   90.00
_cell.angle_gamma   90.00
#
_symmetry.space_group_name_H-M   'P 1'
#
loop_
_entity.id
_entity.type
_entity.pdbx_description
1 polymer ?
#
loop_
_entity_poly.entity_id
_entity_poly.type
_entity_poly.pdbx_seq_one_letter_code
_entity_poly.pdbx_strand_id
1 'polypeptide(L)'
;MIRSRSRPLIRKGLAVSLARSVKPELKLGICGEHGGDPASIAFCHSQGLTYVSCSPFRVPLTRLAAAQTAIKASGHSLTQDK
;
A
#
# COMPACT_ATOMS: atom_id res chain seq x y z
N MET A 1 21.87 28.54 5.52
CA MET A 1 21.13 27.64 6.43
C MET A 1 19.61 27.78 6.20
N ILE A 2 19.11 27.36 5.04
CA ILE A 2 17.67 27.25 4.76
C ILE A 2 17.49 25.92 4.02
N ARG A 3 17.33 24.83 4.78
CA ARG A 3 16.82 23.58 4.23
C ARG A 3 15.34 23.82 3.95
N SER A 4 15.02 24.31 2.75
CA SER A 4 13.65 24.33 2.25
C SER A 4 13.17 22.88 2.26
N ARG A 5 12.35 22.56 3.26
CA ARG A 5 11.62 21.29 3.32
C ARG A 5 10.66 21.30 2.14
N SER A 6 11.11 20.77 1.00
CA SER A 6 10.24 20.21 -0.02
C SER A 6 9.48 19.05 0.63
N ARG A 7 8.43 19.35 1.39
CA ARG A 7 7.50 18.36 1.93
C ARG A 7 6.87 17.68 0.72
N PRO A 8 7.14 16.40 0.41
CA PRO A 8 6.51 15.74 -0.71
C PRO A 8 5.11 15.31 -0.25
N LEU A 9 4.20 16.27 -0.07
CA LEU A 9 2.81 16.00 0.29
C LEU A 9 2.07 15.26 -0.85
N ILE A 10 2.68 15.13 -2.03
CA ILE A 10 2.06 14.55 -3.24
C ILE A 10 2.39 13.06 -3.41
N ARG A 11 3.37 12.50 -2.67
CA ARG A 11 3.76 11.08 -2.86
C ARG A 11 2.83 10.08 -2.14
N LYS A 12 2.07 10.54 -1.14
CA LYS A 12 1.07 9.75 -0.41
C LYS A 12 -0.33 10.29 -0.69
N GLY A 13 -1.30 9.38 -0.86
CA GLY A 13 -2.67 9.70 -1.22
C GLY A 13 -3.29 10.73 -0.28
N LEU A 14 -4.04 11.66 -0.85
CA LEU A 14 -4.59 12.82 -0.13
C LEU A 14 -5.30 12.42 1.17
N ALA A 15 -6.19 11.42 1.08
CA ALA A 15 -6.93 10.91 2.23
C ALA A 15 -6.02 10.32 3.31
N VAL A 16 -4.98 9.56 2.94
CA VAL A 16 -4.03 8.97 3.90
C VAL A 16 -3.25 10.05 4.62
N SER A 17 -2.78 11.06 3.89
CA SER A 17 -1.99 12.17 4.42
C SER A 17 -2.82 13.04 5.37
N LEU A 18 -4.05 13.38 5.00
CA LEU A 18 -4.96 14.18 5.84
C LEU A 18 -5.43 13.41 7.07
N ALA A 19 -5.77 12.13 6.92
CA ALA A 19 -6.26 11.36 8.06
C ALA A 19 -5.14 11.12 9.10
N ARG A 20 -3.90 10.89 8.64
CA ARG A 20 -2.75 10.69 9.54
C ARG A 20 -2.17 11.99 10.10
N SER A 21 -2.46 13.15 9.53
CA SER A 21 -2.09 14.43 10.17
C SER A 21 -2.92 14.68 11.43
N VAL A 22 -4.15 14.16 11.48
CA VAL A 22 -5.04 14.23 12.64
C VAL A 22 -4.83 13.06 13.61
N LYS A 23 -4.73 11.83 13.09
CA LYS A 23 -4.52 10.61 13.89
C LYS A 23 -3.42 9.74 13.27
N PRO A 24 -2.16 9.83 13.75
CA PRO A 24 -1.01 9.18 13.13
C PRO A 24 -1.14 7.67 12.93
N GLU A 25 -1.77 6.98 13.89
CA GLU A 25 -1.94 5.52 13.89
C GLU A 25 -3.31 5.07 13.34
N LEU A 26 -4.00 5.92 12.58
CA LEU A 26 -5.28 5.55 12.00
C LEU A 26 -5.12 4.39 11.00
N LYS A 27 -5.85 3.30 11.26
CA LYS A 27 -5.98 2.15 10.35
C LYS A 27 -6.82 2.56 9.16
N LEU A 28 -6.26 2.40 7.97
CA LEU A 28 -6.89 2.72 6.70
C LEU A 28 -6.84 1.50 5.79
N GLY A 29 -7.90 1.28 5.02
CA GLY A 29 -7.99 0.18 4.08
C GLY A 29 -8.88 0.49 2.90
N ILE A 30 -8.91 -0.42 1.94
CA ILE A 30 -9.72 -0.35 0.72
C ILE A 30 -10.71 -1.51 0.69
N CYS A 31 -11.90 -1.27 0.14
CA CYS A 31 -12.93 -2.28 -0.10
C CYS A 31 -13.42 -2.21 -1.56
N GLY A 32 -14.14 -3.24 -1.99
CA GLY A 32 -14.70 -3.35 -3.34
C GLY A 32 -13.81 -4.14 -4.28
N GLU A 33 -14.09 -4.01 -5.58
CA GLU A 33 -13.44 -4.81 -6.63
C GLU A 33 -11.91 -4.68 -6.62
N HIS A 34 -11.43 -3.44 -6.45
CA HIS A 34 -10.02 -3.09 -6.38
C HIS A 34 -9.27 -3.73 -5.20
N GLY A 35 -9.98 -4.15 -4.15
CA GLY A 35 -9.37 -4.92 -3.06
C GLY A 35 -8.94 -6.34 -3.47
N GLY A 36 -9.42 -6.80 -4.62
CA GLY A 36 -9.04 -8.07 -5.25
C GLY A 36 -8.07 -7.96 -6.43
N ASP A 37 -7.75 -6.73 -6.87
CA ASP A 37 -6.88 -6.50 -8.03
C ASP A 37 -5.41 -6.36 -7.59
N PRO A 38 -4.48 -7.19 -8.08
CA PRO A 38 -3.08 -7.15 -7.67
C PRO A 38 -2.39 -5.80 -7.87
N ALA A 39 -2.68 -5.10 -8.97
CA ALA A 39 -2.08 -3.79 -9.24
C ALA A 39 -2.57 -2.73 -8.24
N SER A 40 -3.87 -2.74 -7.95
CA SER A 40 -4.50 -1.89 -6.95
C SER A 40 -3.97 -2.17 -5.54
N ILE A 41 -3.76 -3.45 -5.18
CA ILE A 41 -3.17 -3.84 -3.89
C ILE A 41 -1.74 -3.27 -3.77
N ALA A 42 -0.93 -3.41 -4.83
CA ALA A 42 0.43 -2.87 -4.85
C ALA A 42 0.45 -1.34 -4.70
N PHE A 43 -0.44 -0.65 -5.40
CA PHE A 43 -0.63 0.78 -5.23
C PHE A 43 -1.02 1.12 -3.79
N CYS A 44 -2.04 0.48 -3.23
CA CYS A 44 -2.52 0.73 -1.86
C CYS A 44 -1.43 0.50 -0.81
N HIS A 45 -0.61 -0.55 -0.98
CA HIS A 45 0.55 -0.80 -0.12
C HIS A 45 1.56 0.35 -0.20
N SER A 46 1.88 0.84 -1.41
CA SER A 46 2.79 1.99 -1.60
C SER A 46 2.28 3.28 -0.95
N GLN A 47 0.95 3.46 -0.86
CA GLN A 47 0.32 4.60 -0.19
C GLN A 47 0.28 4.44 1.34
N GLY A 48 0.59 3.25 1.87
CA GLY A 48 0.65 2.96 3.30
C GLY A 48 -0.69 2.54 3.91
N LEU A 49 -1.61 1.97 3.12
CA LEU A 49 -2.81 1.34 3.66
C LEU A 49 -2.45 0.11 4.50
N THR A 50 -3.26 -0.17 5.51
CA THR A 50 -3.03 -1.21 6.51
C THR A 50 -3.78 -2.51 6.23
N TYR A 51 -4.87 -2.47 5.45
CA TYR A 51 -5.63 -3.66 5.09
C TYR A 51 -6.37 -3.50 3.76
N VAL A 52 -6.82 -4.63 3.21
CA VAL A 52 -7.65 -4.73 2.01
C VAL A 52 -8.85 -5.64 2.31
N SER A 53 -9.99 -5.34 1.73
CA SER A 53 -11.22 -6.13 1.84
C SER A 53 -11.73 -6.49 0.45
N CYS A 54 -12.01 -7.77 0.23
CA CYS A 54 -12.46 -8.32 -1.04
C CYS A 54 -13.50 -9.42 -0.80
N SER A 55 -14.16 -9.88 -1.87
CA SER A 55 -15.12 -10.97 -1.77
C SER A 55 -14.43 -12.28 -1.32
N PRO A 56 -15.14 -13.19 -0.62
CA PRO A 56 -14.54 -14.39 -0.04
C PRO A 56 -13.73 -15.23 -1.03
N PHE A 57 -14.22 -15.37 -2.27
CA PHE A 57 -13.56 -16.13 -3.33
C PHE A 57 -12.23 -15.50 -3.79
N ARG A 58 -12.04 -14.19 -3.59
CA ARG A 58 -10.80 -13.48 -3.94
C ARG A 58 -9.79 -13.41 -2.80
N VAL A 59 -10.16 -13.79 -1.58
CA VAL A 59 -9.26 -13.76 -0.42
C VAL A 59 -7.92 -14.48 -0.68
N PRO A 60 -7.86 -15.68 -1.30
CA PRO A 60 -6.59 -16.33 -1.59
C PRO A 60 -5.71 -15.52 -2.56
N LEU A 61 -6.30 -14.99 -3.64
CA LEU A 61 -5.61 -14.16 -4.63
C LEU A 61 -5.06 -12.88 -3.98
N THR A 62 -5.90 -12.19 -3.20
CA THR A 62 -5.54 -10.96 -2.50
C THR A 62 -4.39 -11.20 -1.52
N ARG A 63 -4.39 -12.32 -0.79
CA ARG A 63 -3.29 -12.68 0.12
C ARG A 63 -1.99 -12.90 -0.63
N LEU A 64 -2.02 -13.63 -1.74
CA LEU A 64 -0.83 -13.86 -2.56
C LEU A 64 -0.28 -12.54 -3.13
N ALA A 65 -1.14 -11.70 -3.69
CA ALA A 65 -0.74 -10.39 -4.23
C ALA A 65 -0.16 -9.46 -3.15
N ALA A 66 -0.74 -9.45 -1.94
CA ALA A 66 -0.23 -8.69 -0.82
C ALA A 66 1.17 -9.18 -0.39
N ALA A 67 1.38 -10.50 -0.32
CA ALA A 67 2.68 -11.08 0.01
C ALA A 67 3.74 -10.74 -1.05
N GLN A 68 3.42 -10.91 -2.33
CA GLN A 68 4.32 -10.54 -3.44
C GLN A 68 4.70 -9.05 -3.40
N THR A 69 3.72 -8.19 -3.09
CA THR A 69 3.94 -6.75 -2.95
C THR A 69 4.89 -6.44 -1.78
N ALA A 70 4.67 -7.07 -0.62
CA ALA A 70 5.53 -6.88 0.55
C ALA A 70 6.97 -7.34 0.28
N ILE A 71 7.15 -8.48 -0.38
CA ILE A 71 8.48 -9.00 -0.76
C ILE A 71 9.18 -8.01 -1.70
N LYS A 72 8.50 -7.56 -2.76
CA LYS A 72 9.05 -6.56 -3.69
C LYS A 72 9.40 -5.24 -2.99
N ALA A 73 8.58 -4.79 -2.05
CA ALA A 73 8.82 -3.56 -1.28
C ALA A 73 10.00 -3.70 -0.30
N SER A 74 10.25 -4.89 0.24
CA SER A 74 11.36 -5.17 1.16
C SER A 74 12.74 -5.25 0.49
N GLY A 75 12.82 -5.07 -0.83
CA GLY A 75 14.11 -5.06 -1.55
C GLY A 75 14.78 -6.43 -1.68
N HIS A 76 14.04 -7.53 -1.46
CA HIS A 76 14.54 -8.87 -1.78
C HIS A 76 14.60 -9.03 -3.30
N SER A 77 15.77 -8.74 -3.88
CA SER A 77 16.11 -9.16 -5.24
C SER A 77 16.20 -10.68 -5.24
N LEU A 78 15.17 -11.34 -5.75
CA LEU A 78 15.27 -12.76 -6.06
C LEU A 78 16.40 -12.89 -7.08
N THR A 79 17.52 -13.48 -6.66
CA THR A 79 18.45 -14.07 -7.61
C THR A 79 17.62 -14.99 -8.48
N GLN A 80 17.51 -14.68 -9.77
CA GLN A 80 16.91 -15.60 -10.72
C GLN A 80 17.87 -16.79 -10.79
N ASP A 81 17.60 -17.81 -9.98
CA ASP A 81 18.21 -19.12 -10.17
C ASP A 81 17.77 -19.59 -11.56
N LYS A 82 18.74 -19.56 -12.47
CA LYS A 82 18.60 -19.82 -13.89
C LYS A 82 19.04 -21.24 -14.20
#